data_AF-A0A9E0Y6Z0-F1
#
_entry.id   AF-A0A9E0Y6Z0-F1
#
_cell.length_a   1.000
_cell.length_b   1.000
_cell.length_c   1.000
_cell.angle_alpha   90.00
_cell.angle_beta   90.00
_cell.angle_gamma   90.00
#
_symmetry.space_group_name_H-M   'P 1'
#
loop_
_entity.id
_entity.type
_entity.pdbx_description
1 polymer ?
#
loop_
_entity_poly.entity_id
_entity_poly.type
_entity_poly.pdbx_seq_one_letter_code
_entity_poly.pdbx_strand_id
1 'polypeptide(L)'
;VKLAVNRARLSATPAIFWLDRDRAHDAQIIEKVEKYLQDHDLTGLDIRIMDVKDAVAETLRRARAGQDTISVSGNVLRDYLTDMFPILELGTSAKMLSIVP
;
A
#
# COMPACT_ATOMS: atom_id res chain seq x y z
N VAL A 1 4.87 1.89 -9.03
CA VAL A 1 4.14 0.71 -9.55
C VAL A 1 4.99 -0.55 -9.52
N LYS A 2 6.08 -0.65 -10.30
CA LYS A 2 6.98 -1.83 -10.33
C LYS A 2 7.33 -2.42 -8.96
N LEU A 3 7.78 -1.59 -8.01
CA LEU A 3 8.13 -2.05 -6.66
C LEU A 3 6.92 -2.66 -5.93
N ALA A 4 5.73 -2.06 -6.03
CA ALA A 4 4.52 -2.56 -5.40
C ALA A 4 4.15 -3.96 -5.93
N VAL A 5 4.16 -4.14 -7.26
CA VAL A 5 3.90 -5.45 -7.90
C VAL A 5 4.92 -6.49 -7.44
N ASN A 6 6.21 -6.13 -7.43
CA ASN A 6 7.27 -7.03 -6.97
C ASN A 6 7.06 -7.46 -5.51
N ARG A 7 6.73 -6.52 -4.61
CA ARG A 7 6.51 -6.84 -3.19
C ARG A 7 5.27 -7.69 -2.98
N ALA A 8 4.15 -7.38 -3.65
CA ALA A 8 2.93 -8.17 -3.59
C ALA A 8 3.17 -9.62 -4.04
N ARG A 9 3.90 -9.80 -5.15
CA ARG A 9 4.23 -11.13 -5.67
C ARG A 9 5.17 -11.93 -4.76
N LEU A 10 6.22 -11.29 -4.23
CA LEU A 10 7.20 -11.97 -3.37
C LEU A 10 6.62 -12.41 -2.02
N SER A 11 5.63 -11.69 -1.49
CA SER A 11 5.01 -11.97 -0.20
C SER A 11 3.67 -12.71 -0.29
N ALA A 12 3.10 -12.83 -1.50
CA ALA A 12 1.72 -13.29 -1.70
C ALA A 12 0.69 -12.49 -0.87
N THR A 13 0.96 -11.20 -0.67
CA THR A 13 0.14 -10.30 0.16
C THR A 13 -0.59 -9.29 -0.72
N PRO A 14 -1.89 -9.02 -0.48
CA PRO A 14 -2.62 -7.97 -1.18
C PRO A 14 -1.96 -6.60 -1.05
N ALA A 15 -1.95 -5.84 -2.14
CA ALA A 15 -1.42 -4.48 -2.18
C ALA A 15 -2.53 -3.47 -2.49
N ILE A 16 -2.67 -2.46 -1.64
CA ILE A 16 -3.66 -1.40 -1.81
C ILE A 16 -2.91 -0.11 -2.10
N PHE A 17 -3.24 0.56 -3.20
CA PHE A 17 -2.83 1.93 -3.49
C PHE A 17 -3.78 2.89 -2.78
N TRP A 18 -3.24 3.72 -1.88
CA TRP A 18 -4.01 4.65 -1.04
C TRP A 18 -4.05 5.99 -1.77
N LEU A 19 -5.06 6.19 -2.61
CA LEU A 19 -5.20 7.33 -3.52
C LEU A 19 -6.65 7.81 -3.51
N ASP A 20 -6.84 9.07 -3.13
CA ASP A 20 -8.16 9.71 -3.08
C ASP A 20 -8.56 10.22 -4.48
N ARG A 21 -9.67 9.71 -5.05
CA ARG A 21 -10.15 10.12 -6.37
C ARG A 21 -10.63 11.57 -6.40
N ASP A 22 -11.08 12.12 -5.28
CA ASP A 22 -11.58 13.49 -5.18
C ASP A 22 -10.44 14.51 -5.04
N ARG A 23 -9.23 14.04 -4.70
CA ARG A 23 -8.03 14.87 -4.68
C ARG A 23 -7.39 14.92 -6.07
N ALA A 24 -7.42 16.10 -6.70
CA ALA A 24 -6.93 16.29 -8.07
C ALA A 24 -5.51 15.74 -8.34
N HIS A 25 -4.59 15.87 -7.36
CA HIS A 25 -3.27 15.27 -7.47
C HIS A 25 -3.33 13.74 -7.56
N ASP A 26 -4.08 13.09 -6.67
CA ASP A 26 -4.17 11.64 -6.58
C ASP A 26 -4.93 11.08 -7.78
N ALA A 27 -5.95 11.77 -8.30
CA ALA A 27 -6.61 11.41 -9.57
C ALA A 27 -5.61 11.27 -10.74
N GLN A 28 -4.66 12.22 -10.86
CA GLN A 28 -3.59 12.15 -11.86
C GLN A 28 -2.58 11.03 -11.59
N ILE A 29 -2.38 10.65 -10.32
CA ILE A 29 -1.57 9.49 -9.96
C ILE A 29 -2.31 8.19 -10.29
N ILE A 30 -3.62 8.11 -10.08
CA ILE A 30 -4.44 6.94 -10.39
C ILE A 30 -4.35 6.61 -11.88
N GLU A 31 -4.50 7.59 -12.77
CA GLU A 31 -4.35 7.40 -14.22
C GLU A 31 -2.99 6.77 -14.58
N LYS A 32 -1.91 7.23 -13.93
CA LYS A 32 -0.57 6.67 -14.13
C LYS A 32 -0.44 5.27 -13.54
N VAL A 33 -1.01 5.01 -12.37
CA VAL A 33 -1.00 3.70 -11.74
C VAL A 33 -1.73 2.70 -12.62
N GLU A 34 -2.94 3.01 -13.08
CA GLU A 34 -3.74 2.16 -13.97
C GLU A 34 -3.00 1.88 -15.28
N LYS A 35 -2.40 2.91 -15.89
CA LYS A 35 -1.58 2.75 -17.10
C LYS A 35 -0.41 1.80 -16.88
N TYR A 36 0.42 2.05 -15.86
CA TYR A 36 1.66 1.28 -15.65
C TYR A 36 1.43 -0.09 -15.02
N LEU A 37 0.26 -0.35 -14.43
CA LEU A 37 -0.10 -1.70 -13.97
C LEU A 37 -0.23 -2.67 -15.15
N GLN A 38 -0.60 -2.18 -16.35
CA GLN A 38 -0.71 -2.99 -17.57
C GLN A 38 0.65 -3.50 -18.08
N ASP A 39 1.75 -2.84 -17.69
CA ASP A 39 3.12 -3.25 -18.07
C ASP A 39 3.65 -4.43 -17.22
N HIS A 40 2.83 -4.98 -16.32
CA HIS A 40 3.21 -6.01 -15.37
C HIS A 40 2.26 -7.20 -15.41
N ASP A 41 2.78 -8.40 -15.16
CA ASP A 41 1.94 -9.57 -14.91
C ASP A 41 1.26 -9.45 -13.54
N LEU A 42 -0.07 -9.43 -13.53
CA LEU A 42 -0.92 -9.35 -12.34
C LEU A 42 -1.56 -10.69 -11.97
N THR A 43 -1.26 -11.77 -12.70
CA THR A 43 -1.86 -13.08 -12.47
C THR A 43 -1.62 -13.55 -11.04
N GLY A 44 -2.72 -13.80 -10.32
CA GLY A 44 -2.70 -14.24 -8.92
C GLY A 44 -2.40 -13.15 -7.90
N LEU A 45 -2.36 -11.87 -8.28
CA LEU A 45 -2.17 -10.75 -7.36
C LEU A 45 -3.50 -10.05 -7.04
N ASP A 46 -3.73 -9.75 -5.76
CA ASP A 46 -4.80 -8.84 -5.32
C ASP A 46 -4.20 -7.42 -5.22
N ILE A 47 -4.44 -6.60 -6.24
CA ILE A 47 -4.03 -5.20 -6.29
C ILE A 47 -5.27 -4.32 -6.43
N ARG A 48 -5.45 -3.40 -5.48
CA ARG A 48 -6.62 -2.51 -5.42
C ARG A 48 -6.18 -1.05 -5.33
N ILE A 49 -7.03 -0.15 -5.80
CA ILE A 49 -6.91 1.30 -5.57
C ILE A 49 -8.11 1.70 -4.69
N MET A 50 -7.85 2.32 -3.54
CA MET A 50 -8.87 2.71 -2.56
C MET A 50 -8.59 4.12 -2.06
N ASP A 51 -9.66 4.85 -1.71
CA ASP A 51 -9.52 6.07 -0.94
C ASP A 51 -8.78 5.81 0.37
N VAL A 52 -8.08 6.82 0.89
CA VAL A 52 -7.28 6.71 2.11
C VAL A 52 -8.10 6.17 3.28
N LYS A 53 -9.37 6.60 3.44
CA LYS A 53 -10.25 6.15 4.53
C LYS A 53 -10.66 4.69 4.39
N ASP A 54 -11.00 4.27 3.17
CA ASP A 54 -11.39 2.90 2.88
C ASP A 54 -10.19 1.95 3.00
N ALA A 55 -9.03 2.39 2.54
CA ALA A 55 -7.79 1.62 2.59
C ALA A 55 -7.33 1.35 4.03
N VAL A 56 -7.42 2.34 4.93
CA VAL A 56 -7.11 2.13 6.35
C VAL A 56 -8.14 1.22 7.02
N ALA A 57 -9.42 1.38 6.73
CA ALA A 57 -10.48 0.53 7.29
C ALA A 57 -10.29 -0.94 6.89
N GLU A 58 -10.01 -1.21 5.61
CA GLU A 58 -9.74 -2.56 5.11
C GLU A 58 -8.45 -3.14 5.70
N THR A 59 -7.39 -2.34 5.78
CA THR A 59 -6.11 -2.75 6.36
C THR A 59 -6.27 -3.14 7.83
N LEU A 60 -6.97 -2.33 8.62
CA LEU A 60 -7.25 -2.63 10.03
C LEU A 60 -8.15 -3.86 10.19
N ARG A 61 -9.15 -4.03 9.31
CA ARG A 61 -10.02 -5.22 9.32
C ARG A 61 -9.20 -6.49 9.10
N ARG A 62 -8.30 -6.48 8.12
CA ARG A 62 -7.39 -7.59 7.81
C ARG A 62 -6.38 -7.84 8.94
N ALA A 63 -5.75 -6.79 9.45
CA ALA A 63 -4.79 -6.88 10.55
C ALA A 63 -5.40 -7.50 11.81
N ARG A 64 -6.63 -7.11 12.18
CA ARG A 64 -7.37 -7.73 13.30
C ARG A 64 -7.68 -9.22 13.08
N ALA A 65 -7.78 -9.66 11.82
CA ALA A 65 -7.94 -11.05 11.45
C ALA A 65 -6.59 -11.81 11.32
N GLY A 66 -5.46 -11.18 11.69
CA GLY A 66 -4.13 -11.75 11.55
C GLY A 66 -3.64 -11.85 10.10
N GLN A 67 -4.17 -11.00 9.22
CA GLN A 67 -3.83 -10.99 7.79
C GLN A 67 -3.04 -9.73 7.42
N ASP A 68 -2.03 -9.92 6.58
CA ASP A 68 -1.18 -8.83 6.11
C ASP A 68 -1.80 -8.05 4.95
N THR A 69 -1.39 -6.78 4.82
CA THR A 69 -1.76 -5.89 3.71
C THR A 69 -0.59 -4.95 3.39
N ILE A 70 -0.22 -4.82 2.13
CA ILE A 70 0.79 -3.85 1.69
C ILE A 70 0.10 -2.51 1.40
N SER A 71 0.47 -1.45 2.12
CA SER A 71 0.09 -0.09 1.78
C SER A 71 1.05 0.51 0.76
N VAL A 72 0.54 0.86 -0.42
CA VAL A 72 1.28 1.58 -1.46
C VAL A 72 0.81 3.04 -1.45
N SER A 73 1.67 3.94 -0.99
CA SER A 73 1.26 5.33 -0.70
C SER A 73 2.23 6.36 -1.27
N GLY A 74 1.78 7.63 -1.26
CA GLY A 74 2.62 8.79 -1.54
C GLY A 74 3.57 9.15 -0.38
N ASN A 75 4.41 10.16 -0.60
CA ASN A 75 5.53 10.49 0.30
C ASN A 75 5.12 10.80 1.76
N VAL A 76 4.05 11.58 1.95
CA VAL A 76 3.56 11.95 3.30
C VAL A 76 2.94 10.74 4.01
N LEU A 77 2.08 9.99 3.31
CA LEU A 77 1.47 8.80 3.89
C LEU A 77 2.50 7.71 4.19
N ARG A 78 3.58 7.58 3.41
CA ARG A 78 4.68 6.67 3.74
C ARG A 78 5.17 6.95 5.16
N ASP A 79 5.52 8.20 5.44
CA ASP A 79 6.05 8.63 6.74
C ASP A 79 5.10 8.27 7.89
N TYR A 80 3.81 8.62 7.75
CA TYR A 80 2.81 8.37 8.78
C TYR A 80 2.56 6.88 9.01
N LEU A 81 2.44 6.09 7.94
CA LEU A 81 2.10 4.68 8.04
C LEU A 81 3.28 3.84 8.56
N THR A 82 4.51 4.20 8.20
CA THR A 82 5.71 3.51 8.68
C THR A 82 6.06 3.82 10.14
N ASP A 83 5.45 4.85 10.73
CA ASP A 83 5.45 5.01 12.20
C ASP A 83 4.25 4.32 12.84
N MET A 84 3.04 4.59 12.35
CA MET A 84 1.79 4.16 12.98
C MET A 84 1.71 2.64 13.16
N PHE A 85 1.85 1.86 12.09
CA PHE A 85 1.68 0.40 12.17
C PHE A 85 2.79 -0.28 12.98
N PRO A 86 4.09 0.03 12.78
CA PRO A 86 5.14 -0.53 13.61
C PRO A 86 5.03 -0.19 15.10
N ILE A 87 4.58 1.01 15.45
CA ILE A 87 4.31 1.34 16.87
C ILE A 87 3.19 0.46 17.43
N LEU A 88 2.11 0.25 16.68
CA LEU A 88 0.99 -0.60 17.12
C LEU A 88 1.36 -2.09 17.20
N GLU A 89 2.21 -2.57 16.29
CA GLU A 89 2.58 -3.99 16.18
C GLU A 89 3.77 -4.36 17.09
N LEU A 90 4.76 -3.48 17.20
CA LEU A 90 6.06 -3.76 17.84
C LEU A 90 6.36 -2.86 19.04
N GLY A 91 5.51 -1.87 19.32
CA GLY A 91 5.73 -0.85 20.36
C GLY A 91 6.75 0.22 19.98
N THR A 92 7.33 0.17 18.77
CA THR A 92 8.30 1.16 18.26
C THR A 92 8.48 1.02 16.75
N SER A 93 8.72 2.13 16.04
CA SER A 93 9.07 2.13 14.61
C SER A 93 10.56 1.95 14.33
N ALA A 94 11.41 1.95 15.35
CA ALA A 94 12.87 1.85 15.19
C ALA A 94 13.36 0.46 14.74
N LYS A 95 12.51 -0.57 14.79
CA LYS A 95 12.87 -1.97 14.48
C LYS A 95 12.33 -2.42 13.12
N MET A 96 12.46 -1.56 12.10
CA MET A 96 11.95 -1.80 10.76
C MET A 96 13.07 -1.90 9.72
N LEU A 97 12.85 -2.70 8.68
CA LEU A 97 13.68 -2.66 7.47
C LEU A 97 13.25 -1.47 6.61
N SER A 98 14.17 -0.54 6.38
CA SER A 98 13.98 0.62 5.50
C SER A 98 14.98 0.54 4.33
N ILE A 99 14.52 0.03 3.19
CA ILE A 99 15.36 -0.23 2.01
C ILE A 99 14.94 0.73 0.89
N VAL A 100 15.92 1.44 0.32
CA VAL A 100 15.76 2.31 -0.86
C VAL A 100 16.50 1.65 -2.04
N PRO A 101 15.78 1.03 -2.99
CA PRO A 101 16.37 0.33 -4.15
C PRO A 101 17.01 1.26 -5.18
#